data_AF-A0A8H7IIQ3-F1
#
_entry.id   AF-A0A8H7IIQ3-F1
#
_cell.length_a   1.000
_cell.length_b   1.000
_cell.length_c   1.000
_cell.angle_alpha   90.00
_cell.angle_beta   90.00
_cell.angle_gamma   90.00
#
_symmetry.space_group_name_H-M   'P 1'
#
loop_
_entity.id
_entity.type
_entity.pdbx_description
1 polymer ?
#
loop_
_entity_poly.entity_id
_entity_poly.type
_entity_poly.pdbx_seq_one_letter_code
_entity_poly.pdbx_strand_id
1 'polypeptide(L)'
;MAKLIHTEPFRSLYVGSKVTTVIAKVPFWILLYSIGADRPRPSWTLKKTLAVNILRELIEMPMETGDFRGRDPTKEVPSRDCNGTRFIWLDKVPSNLIVGEVKRFADACSTESVRIPAYGYGRWGAGAEIPLAHDGEKVLMHIHGGAFVMGTAHPEDLTSYIPRGFLEYGHRTFTRTISIEYRLSASNPQHTNGPFPTALLDTLAGYLYLTRTLGFKPQNVFISGDSAGGNIAQSLVRYLRDHPELGMGAPGGLILFSPWADPTGTHYGAPNSVAFENSKSDFVRPQIDPESMGQYGLRSLLGNISVQDARQNPYVAPGSLEMSPEVVQGMFSGFPPCYVVGGGGETLLDAIRTLQERMAVDIPKESFVYDEVADAIHDFVCLPLWEPERSNTLKNIVDWIQRL
;
A
#
# COMPACT_ATOMS: atom_id res chain seq x y z
N MET A 1 -9.11 -7.94 -28.05
CA MET A 1 -9.77 -9.27 -28.09
C MET A 1 -9.69 -9.83 -26.68
N ALA A 2 -10.80 -10.15 -26.01
CA ALA A 2 -10.73 -10.71 -24.67
C ALA A 2 -10.05 -12.09 -24.73
N LYS A 3 -8.97 -12.29 -23.97
CA LYS A 3 -8.35 -13.63 -23.81
C LYS A 3 -9.40 -14.60 -23.27
N LEU A 4 -9.41 -15.84 -23.76
CA LEU A 4 -10.33 -16.92 -23.32
C LEU A 4 -10.40 -17.05 -21.80
N ILE A 5 -9.27 -16.87 -21.10
CA ILE A 5 -9.18 -16.93 -19.63
C ILE A 5 -9.97 -15.83 -18.89
N HIS A 6 -10.53 -14.84 -19.59
CA HIS A 6 -11.40 -13.82 -18.99
C HIS A 6 -12.89 -14.15 -19.06
N THR A 7 -13.30 -15.28 -19.64
CA THR A 7 -14.72 -15.67 -19.71
C THR A 7 -14.95 -17.02 -19.04
N GLU A 8 -16.13 -17.20 -18.46
CA GLU A 8 -16.55 -18.52 -17.98
C GLU A 8 -16.89 -19.44 -19.16
N PRO A 9 -16.60 -20.76 -19.07
CA PRO A 9 -15.99 -21.47 -17.95
C PRO A 9 -14.45 -21.50 -17.96
N PHE A 10 -13.81 -20.93 -18.99
CA PHE A 10 -12.36 -21.02 -19.20
C PHE A 10 -11.54 -20.37 -18.08
N ARG A 11 -12.04 -19.27 -17.52
CA ARG A 11 -11.47 -18.64 -16.32
C ARG A 11 -11.41 -19.64 -15.17
N SER A 12 -12.54 -20.23 -14.80
CA SER A 12 -12.61 -21.23 -13.72
C SER A 12 -11.71 -22.43 -13.98
N LEU A 13 -11.64 -22.93 -15.21
CA LEU A 13 -10.73 -24.02 -15.59
C LEU A 13 -9.26 -23.63 -15.42
N TYR A 14 -8.88 -22.42 -15.81
CA TYR A 14 -7.52 -21.92 -15.67
C TYR A 14 -7.13 -21.76 -14.19
N VAL A 15 -7.97 -21.10 -13.40
CA VAL A 15 -7.78 -20.95 -11.95
C VAL A 15 -7.66 -22.32 -11.27
N GLY A 16 -8.57 -23.24 -11.59
CA GLY A 16 -8.53 -24.61 -11.08
C GLY A 16 -7.24 -25.35 -11.45
N SER A 17 -6.77 -25.21 -12.69
CA SER A 17 -5.49 -25.78 -13.15
C SER A 17 -4.28 -25.22 -12.39
N LYS A 18 -4.21 -23.89 -12.21
CA LYS A 18 -3.15 -23.22 -11.44
C LYS A 18 -3.13 -23.69 -9.99
N VAL A 19 -4.29 -23.69 -9.31
CA VAL A 19 -4.40 -24.16 -7.92
C VAL A 19 -4.00 -25.64 -7.81
N THR A 20 -4.47 -26.48 -8.73
CA THR A 20 -4.09 -27.90 -8.77
C THR A 20 -2.59 -28.09 -8.94
N THR A 21 -1.97 -27.30 -9.82
CA THR A 21 -0.51 -27.32 -10.03
C THR A 21 0.25 -26.95 -8.77
N VAL A 22 -0.20 -25.91 -8.04
CA VAL A 22 0.41 -25.51 -6.76
C VAL A 22 0.27 -26.64 -5.72
N ILE A 23 -0.91 -27.24 -5.58
CA ILE A 23 -1.14 -28.36 -4.67
C ILE A 23 -0.20 -29.53 -5.01
N ALA A 24 -0.01 -29.83 -6.30
CA ALA A 24 0.91 -30.89 -6.74
C ALA A 24 2.40 -30.56 -6.46
N LYS A 25 2.79 -29.28 -6.47
CA LYS A 25 4.16 -28.82 -6.13
C LYS A 25 4.46 -28.89 -4.63
N VAL A 26 3.46 -28.76 -3.76
CA VAL A 26 3.66 -28.69 -2.29
C VAL A 26 4.38 -29.94 -1.73
N PRO A 27 3.98 -31.18 -2.03
CA PRO A 27 4.71 -32.38 -1.57
C PRO A 27 6.16 -32.41 -2.05
N PHE A 28 6.42 -31.95 -3.28
CA PHE A 28 7.77 -31.86 -3.82
C PHE A 28 8.62 -30.85 -3.04
N TRP A 29 8.09 -29.66 -2.76
CA TRP A 29 8.80 -28.67 -1.94
C TRP A 29 9.05 -29.15 -0.51
N ILE A 30 8.08 -29.84 0.11
CA ILE A 30 8.26 -30.45 1.42
C ILE A 30 9.44 -31.43 1.39
N LEU A 31 9.47 -32.33 0.42
CA LEU A 31 10.58 -33.28 0.27
C LEU A 31 11.90 -32.54 0.06
N LEU A 32 11.95 -31.62 -0.90
CA LEU A 32 13.13 -30.84 -1.25
C LEU A 32 13.76 -30.16 -0.03
N TYR A 33 12.97 -29.45 0.76
CA TYR A 33 13.46 -28.72 1.95
C TYR A 33 13.61 -29.59 3.20
N SER A 34 13.21 -30.86 3.13
CA SER A 34 13.42 -31.85 4.21
C SER A 34 14.67 -32.70 4.00
N ILE A 35 15.11 -32.90 2.74
CA ILE A 35 16.28 -33.71 2.38
C ILE A 35 17.60 -32.91 2.29
N GLY A 36 17.61 -31.68 2.81
CA GLY A 36 18.82 -30.88 2.98
C GLY A 36 19.10 -29.86 1.86
N ALA A 37 18.15 -29.58 0.96
CA ALA A 37 18.28 -28.41 0.09
C ALA A 37 18.13 -27.11 0.90
N ASP A 38 18.99 -26.14 0.64
CA ASP A 38 18.94 -24.85 1.30
C ASP A 38 17.61 -24.14 1.03
N ARG A 39 16.97 -23.70 2.11
CA ARG A 39 15.82 -22.79 2.01
C ARG A 39 16.30 -21.45 1.46
N PRO A 40 15.43 -20.67 0.78
CA PRO A 40 15.80 -19.33 0.30
C PRO A 40 16.38 -18.43 1.38
N ARG A 41 15.94 -18.62 2.63
CA ARG A 41 16.53 -18.02 3.83
C ARG A 41 16.76 -19.11 4.88
N PRO A 42 17.98 -19.22 5.45
CA PRO A 42 18.27 -20.21 6.49
C PRO A 42 17.41 -20.04 7.76
N SER A 43 17.03 -18.81 8.10
CA SER A 43 16.22 -18.46 9.28
C SER A 43 14.76 -18.93 9.15
N TRP A 44 14.28 -19.22 7.95
CA TRP A 44 12.87 -19.54 7.73
C TRP A 44 12.52 -20.94 8.19
N THR A 45 11.35 -21.05 8.82
CA THR A 45 10.70 -22.35 9.02
C THR A 45 10.20 -22.90 7.69
N LEU A 46 10.03 -24.24 7.62
CA LEU A 46 9.42 -24.88 6.45
C LEU A 46 8.06 -24.24 6.10
N LYS A 47 7.27 -23.84 7.11
CA LYS A 47 5.98 -23.21 6.94
C LYS A 47 6.09 -21.85 6.22
N LYS A 48 7.03 -20.98 6.63
CA LYS A 48 7.30 -19.68 5.97
C LYS A 48 7.76 -19.91 4.52
N THR A 49 8.69 -20.84 4.30
CA THR A 49 9.18 -21.19 2.95
C THR A 49 8.07 -21.66 2.01
N LEU A 50 7.23 -22.60 2.45
CA LEU A 50 6.13 -23.10 1.63
C LEU A 50 5.12 -22.01 1.30
N ALA A 51 4.79 -21.15 2.26
CA ALA A 51 3.84 -20.06 2.03
C ALA A 51 4.36 -19.05 1.02
N VAL A 52 5.65 -18.68 1.06
CA VAL A 52 6.26 -17.80 0.05
C VAL A 52 6.19 -18.45 -1.34
N ASN A 53 6.54 -19.74 -1.46
CA ASN A 53 6.44 -20.45 -2.72
C ASN A 53 5.00 -20.49 -3.27
N ILE A 54 4.01 -20.68 -2.39
CA ILE A 54 2.59 -20.65 -2.76
C ILE A 54 2.17 -19.25 -3.21
N LEU A 55 2.52 -18.20 -2.44
CA LEU A 55 2.19 -16.81 -2.77
C LEU A 55 2.77 -16.42 -4.14
N ARG A 56 4.03 -16.77 -4.41
CA ARG A 56 4.71 -16.52 -5.69
C ARG A 56 3.97 -17.07 -6.91
N GLU A 57 3.29 -18.19 -6.77
CA GLU A 57 2.58 -18.86 -7.87
C GLU A 57 1.16 -18.30 -8.06
N LEU A 58 0.58 -17.71 -7.02
CA LEU A 58 -0.82 -17.31 -7.00
C LEU A 58 -1.05 -15.79 -7.04
N ILE A 59 -0.07 -14.97 -6.61
CA ILE A 59 -0.28 -13.53 -6.40
C ILE A 59 -0.59 -12.77 -7.70
N GLU A 60 0.02 -13.16 -8.83
CA GLU A 60 -0.19 -12.52 -10.13
C GLU A 60 -1.41 -13.11 -10.89
N MET A 61 -2.00 -14.21 -10.42
CA MET A 61 -3.12 -14.87 -11.10
C MET A 61 -4.32 -13.93 -11.36
N PRO A 62 -4.75 -13.06 -10.41
CA PRO A 62 -5.84 -12.12 -10.67
C PRO A 62 -5.55 -11.16 -11.84
N MET A 63 -4.29 -10.88 -12.16
CA MET A 63 -3.94 -10.05 -13.32
C MET A 63 -4.10 -10.80 -14.63
N GLU A 64 -3.81 -12.11 -14.64
CA GLU A 64 -3.95 -12.96 -15.82
C GLU A 64 -5.43 -13.21 -16.13
N THR A 65 -6.23 -13.49 -15.10
CA THR A 65 -7.63 -13.89 -15.26
C THR A 65 -8.63 -12.73 -15.18
N GLY A 66 -8.18 -11.59 -14.67
CA GLY A 66 -9.03 -10.54 -14.16
C GLY A 66 -9.46 -10.81 -12.72
N ASP A 67 -9.82 -9.75 -11.99
CA ASP A 67 -10.34 -9.88 -10.64
C ASP A 67 -11.71 -10.58 -10.67
N PHE A 68 -11.75 -11.79 -10.11
CA PHE A 68 -12.95 -12.62 -9.98
C PHE A 68 -13.44 -12.72 -8.54
N ARG A 69 -12.73 -12.11 -7.59
CA ARG A 69 -13.19 -11.86 -6.21
C ARG A 69 -13.76 -10.45 -6.05
N GLY A 70 -13.66 -9.65 -7.12
CA GLY A 70 -14.00 -8.25 -7.18
C GLY A 70 -15.39 -7.95 -6.65
N ARG A 71 -15.40 -7.09 -5.64
CA ARG A 71 -16.60 -6.40 -5.18
C ARG A 71 -16.86 -5.21 -6.09
N ASP A 72 -18.10 -4.77 -6.16
CA ASP A 72 -18.48 -3.55 -6.86
C ASP A 72 -18.28 -2.37 -5.91
N PRO A 73 -17.21 -1.57 -6.02
CA PRO A 73 -16.93 -0.47 -5.09
C PRO A 73 -17.94 0.68 -5.24
N THR A 74 -18.87 0.60 -6.19
CA THR A 74 -19.98 1.55 -6.33
C THR A 74 -21.21 1.15 -5.51
N LYS A 75 -21.18 -0.02 -4.87
CA LYS A 75 -22.28 -0.54 -4.05
C LYS A 75 -21.90 -0.62 -2.59
N GLU A 76 -22.88 -0.35 -1.74
CA GLU A 76 -22.77 -0.55 -0.31
C GLU A 76 -22.68 -2.04 0.03
N VAL A 77 -21.75 -2.38 0.92
CA VAL A 77 -21.60 -3.73 1.46
C VAL A 77 -22.53 -3.87 2.67
N PRO A 78 -23.43 -4.88 2.70
CA PRO A 78 -24.30 -5.11 3.85
C PRO A 78 -23.48 -5.33 5.13
N SER A 79 -23.98 -4.86 6.28
CA SER A 79 -23.24 -4.94 7.55
C SER A 79 -22.86 -6.37 7.97
N ARG A 80 -23.67 -7.37 7.59
CA ARG A 80 -23.36 -8.80 7.83
C ARG A 80 -22.10 -9.27 7.10
N ASP A 81 -21.77 -8.63 5.99
CA ASP A 81 -20.64 -8.96 5.11
C ASP A 81 -19.42 -8.05 5.41
N CYS A 82 -19.56 -7.11 6.35
CA CYS A 82 -18.48 -6.19 6.76
C CYS A 82 -17.57 -6.76 7.86
N ASN A 83 -17.73 -8.02 8.31
CA ASN A 83 -16.82 -8.70 9.24
C ASN A 83 -16.38 -7.84 10.46
N GLY A 84 -17.37 -7.26 11.15
CA GLY A 84 -17.16 -6.41 12.33
C GLY A 84 -16.66 -5.00 12.04
N THR A 85 -16.63 -4.57 10.78
CA THR A 85 -16.35 -3.18 10.37
C THR A 85 -17.62 -2.45 9.97
N ARG A 86 -17.49 -1.12 9.83
CA ARG A 86 -18.52 -0.23 9.35
C ARG A 86 -18.20 0.18 7.91
N PHE A 87 -19.08 -0.11 6.97
CA PHE A 87 -19.01 0.49 5.64
C PHE A 87 -19.33 1.99 5.73
N ILE A 88 -18.56 2.81 5.03
CA ILE A 88 -18.63 4.28 5.05
C ILE A 88 -18.52 4.80 3.63
N TRP A 89 -19.38 5.74 3.26
CA TRP A 89 -19.21 6.52 2.04
C TRP A 89 -18.43 7.79 2.32
N LEU A 90 -17.41 8.06 1.52
CA LEU A 90 -16.63 9.28 1.53
C LEU A 90 -17.04 10.14 0.34
N ASP A 91 -17.39 11.41 0.61
CA ASP A 91 -17.75 12.34 -0.45
C ASP A 91 -16.53 12.78 -1.26
N LYS A 92 -16.78 13.15 -2.52
CA LYS A 92 -15.73 13.63 -3.42
C LYS A 92 -15.00 14.86 -2.86
N VAL A 93 -13.73 15.00 -3.22
CA VAL A 93 -12.91 16.19 -2.93
C VAL A 93 -13.47 17.40 -3.68
N PRO A 94 -13.73 18.53 -2.99
CA PRO A 94 -14.06 19.79 -3.64
C PRO A 94 -12.97 20.23 -4.63
N SER A 95 -13.37 20.65 -5.84
CA SER A 95 -12.43 20.98 -6.93
C SER A 95 -11.45 22.10 -6.59
N ASN A 96 -11.84 23.03 -5.71
CA ASN A 96 -10.97 24.11 -5.24
C ASN A 96 -9.84 23.64 -4.29
N LEU A 97 -9.88 22.38 -3.85
CA LEU A 97 -8.82 21.75 -3.07
C LEU A 97 -7.91 20.87 -3.94
N ILE A 98 -8.06 20.88 -5.27
CA ILE A 98 -7.21 20.14 -6.21
C ILE A 98 -6.38 21.15 -6.98
N VAL A 99 -5.14 21.35 -6.56
CA VAL A 99 -4.26 22.42 -7.04
C VAL A 99 -2.86 21.89 -7.39
N GLY A 100 -2.02 22.79 -7.89
CA GLY A 100 -0.60 22.52 -8.13
C GLY A 100 -0.36 21.34 -9.06
N GLU A 101 0.63 20.54 -8.70
CA GLU A 101 1.08 19.40 -9.49
C GLU A 101 0.02 18.30 -9.62
N VAL A 102 -0.75 18.07 -8.55
CA VAL A 102 -1.87 17.12 -8.56
C VAL A 102 -2.93 17.55 -9.57
N LYS A 103 -3.24 18.85 -9.65
CA LYS A 103 -4.17 19.36 -10.68
C LYS A 103 -3.61 19.16 -12.09
N ARG A 104 -2.31 19.44 -12.33
CA ARG A 104 -1.66 19.22 -13.63
C ARG A 104 -1.86 17.79 -14.10
N PHE A 105 -1.66 16.80 -13.23
CA PHE A 105 -1.86 15.40 -13.56
C PHE A 105 -3.32 15.01 -13.72
N ALA A 106 -4.20 15.55 -12.88
CA ALA A 106 -5.63 15.32 -12.99
C ALA A 106 -6.15 15.78 -14.37
N ASP A 107 -5.73 16.96 -14.82
CA ASP A 107 -6.07 17.49 -16.15
C ASP A 107 -5.48 16.62 -17.27
N ALA A 108 -4.19 16.23 -17.16
CA ALA A 108 -3.51 15.43 -18.19
C ALA A 108 -4.12 14.03 -18.37
N CYS A 109 -4.67 13.45 -17.30
CA CYS A 109 -5.26 12.12 -17.29
C CYS A 109 -6.80 12.13 -17.22
N SER A 110 -7.45 13.29 -17.39
CA SER A 110 -8.91 13.45 -17.28
C SER A 110 -9.50 12.81 -16.01
N THR A 111 -8.80 13.00 -14.89
CA THR A 111 -9.15 12.38 -13.60
C THR A 111 -9.98 13.34 -12.75
N GLU A 112 -11.09 12.85 -12.23
CA GLU A 112 -11.95 13.58 -11.30
C GLU A 112 -12.11 12.83 -9.97
N SER A 113 -12.36 13.60 -8.91
CA SER A 113 -12.75 13.02 -7.61
C SER A 113 -14.21 12.58 -7.64
N VAL A 114 -14.45 11.37 -7.12
CA VAL A 114 -15.79 10.78 -7.01
C VAL A 114 -16.05 10.35 -5.58
N ARG A 115 -17.29 9.97 -5.29
CA ARG A 115 -17.65 9.36 -4.01
C ARG A 115 -17.09 7.93 -3.99
N ILE A 116 -16.40 7.56 -2.92
CA ILE A 116 -15.75 6.24 -2.78
C ILE A 116 -16.11 5.59 -1.45
N PRO A 117 -16.00 4.26 -1.32
CA PRO A 117 -16.24 3.59 -0.06
C PRO A 117 -14.98 3.56 0.83
N ALA A 118 -15.21 3.26 2.10
CA ALA A 118 -14.20 2.99 3.10
C ALA A 118 -14.75 2.06 4.17
N TYR A 119 -13.85 1.47 4.96
CA TYR A 119 -14.21 0.54 6.02
C TYR A 119 -13.61 1.00 7.35
N GLY A 120 -14.48 1.34 8.29
CA GLY A 120 -14.11 1.72 9.65
C GLY A 120 -14.01 0.49 10.57
N TYR A 121 -12.85 0.29 11.18
CA TYR A 121 -12.57 -0.76 12.16
C TYR A 121 -12.58 -0.17 13.58
N GLY A 122 -13.13 -0.91 14.55
CA GLY A 122 -13.21 -0.47 15.95
C GLY A 122 -14.49 0.30 16.24
N ARG A 123 -14.40 1.39 17.03
CA ARG A 123 -15.58 2.06 17.61
C ARG A 123 -16.25 3.07 16.67
N TRP A 124 -16.77 2.61 15.54
CA TRP A 124 -17.44 3.47 14.53
C TRP A 124 -18.95 3.64 14.75
N GLY A 125 -19.50 3.07 15.82
CA GLY A 125 -20.94 3.09 16.12
C GLY A 125 -21.75 2.10 15.28
N ALA A 126 -22.87 1.64 15.83
CA ALA A 126 -23.82 0.76 15.15
C ALA A 126 -25.10 1.47 14.66
N GLY A 127 -25.25 2.76 15.01
CA GLY A 127 -26.41 3.57 14.65
C GLY A 127 -26.39 4.04 13.19
N ALA A 128 -27.39 4.85 12.82
CA ALA A 128 -27.43 5.47 11.49
C ALA A 128 -26.29 6.48 11.30
N GLU A 129 -25.97 7.24 12.35
CA GLU A 129 -24.93 8.26 12.34
C GLU A 129 -23.59 7.72 12.86
N ILE A 130 -22.50 8.22 12.29
CA ILE A 130 -21.14 7.91 12.72
C ILE A 130 -20.74 8.92 13.80
N PRO A 131 -20.26 8.49 14.99
CA PRO A 131 -19.86 9.40 16.06
C PRO A 131 -18.73 10.35 15.63
N LEU A 132 -18.86 11.63 16.00
CA LEU A 132 -17.80 12.62 15.84
C LEU A 132 -16.57 12.27 16.68
N ALA A 133 -15.43 12.89 16.37
CA ALA A 133 -14.20 12.79 17.14
C ALA A 133 -14.36 13.37 18.54
N HIS A 134 -13.87 12.65 19.54
CA HIS A 134 -13.65 13.21 20.87
C HIS A 134 -12.38 14.06 20.88
N ASP A 135 -12.29 15.02 21.80
CA ASP A 135 -11.07 15.83 21.94
C ASP A 135 -9.88 14.94 22.30
N GLY A 136 -8.76 15.14 21.60
CA GLY A 136 -7.56 14.31 21.75
C GLY A 136 -7.64 12.90 21.15
N GLU A 137 -8.76 12.49 20.55
CA GLU A 137 -8.88 11.16 19.95
C GLU A 137 -7.99 11.03 18.71
N LYS A 138 -7.15 10.00 18.66
CA LYS A 138 -6.31 9.63 17.51
C LYS A 138 -7.01 8.60 16.63
N VAL A 139 -6.84 8.70 15.32
CA VAL A 139 -7.35 7.77 14.31
C VAL A 139 -6.26 7.37 13.34
N LEU A 140 -6.22 6.10 12.94
CA LEU A 140 -5.35 5.64 11.86
C LEU A 140 -6.14 5.53 10.57
N MET A 141 -5.66 6.19 9.52
CA MET A 141 -6.10 6.00 8.14
C MET A 141 -5.11 5.08 7.43
N HIS A 142 -5.59 3.99 6.86
CA HIS A 142 -4.77 3.00 6.15
C HIS A 142 -5.11 2.96 4.66
N ILE A 143 -4.06 2.87 3.84
CA ILE A 143 -4.12 2.85 2.38
C ILE A 143 -3.46 1.55 1.94
N HIS A 144 -4.23 0.64 1.35
CA HIS A 144 -3.78 -0.72 1.05
C HIS A 144 -2.78 -0.78 -0.13
N GLY A 145 -1.95 -1.82 -0.16
CA GLY A 145 -1.07 -2.15 -1.27
C GLY A 145 -1.77 -2.84 -2.45
N GLY A 146 -0.98 -3.38 -3.37
CA GLY A 146 -1.47 -4.10 -4.56
C GLY A 146 -1.08 -3.46 -5.91
N ALA A 147 0.05 -2.77 -5.96
CA ALA A 147 0.63 -2.20 -7.19
C ALA A 147 -0.33 -1.29 -8.00
N PHE A 148 -1.32 -0.67 -7.32
CA PHE A 148 -2.43 0.09 -7.91
C PHE A 148 -3.37 -0.70 -8.82
N VAL A 149 -3.22 -2.01 -8.95
CA VAL A 149 -3.95 -2.83 -9.93
C VAL A 149 -4.74 -3.97 -9.30
N MET A 150 -4.52 -4.21 -8.01
CA MET A 150 -5.25 -5.14 -7.17
C MET A 150 -5.27 -4.63 -5.72
N GLY A 151 -5.83 -5.43 -4.82
CA GLY A 151 -6.02 -5.07 -3.42
C GLY A 151 -7.36 -4.40 -3.19
N THR A 152 -7.78 -4.35 -1.93
CA THR A 152 -9.04 -3.74 -1.53
C THR A 152 -8.97 -3.34 -0.06
N ALA A 153 -9.70 -2.30 0.33
CA ALA A 153 -9.86 -1.91 1.73
C ALA A 153 -10.79 -2.82 2.53
N HIS A 154 -11.47 -3.76 1.84
CA HIS A 154 -12.43 -4.64 2.46
C HIS A 154 -11.82 -5.46 3.62
N PRO A 155 -12.54 -5.65 4.72
CA PRO A 155 -12.11 -6.37 5.92
C PRO A 155 -11.78 -7.86 5.80
N GLU A 156 -11.81 -8.42 4.60
CA GLU A 156 -11.43 -9.81 4.30
C GLU A 156 -10.10 -9.90 3.55
N ASP A 157 -9.60 -8.77 3.06
CA ASP A 157 -8.32 -8.71 2.38
C ASP A 157 -7.16 -8.82 3.38
N LEU A 158 -6.01 -9.31 2.91
CA LEU A 158 -4.81 -9.47 3.73
C LEU A 158 -4.31 -8.12 4.27
N THR A 159 -4.46 -7.03 3.51
CA THR A 159 -4.06 -5.69 3.96
C THR A 159 -4.86 -5.23 5.19
N SER A 160 -6.06 -5.79 5.43
CA SER A 160 -6.86 -5.49 6.63
C SER A 160 -6.20 -5.92 7.95
N TYR A 161 -5.16 -6.77 7.91
CA TYR A 161 -4.41 -7.15 9.11
C TYR A 161 -3.63 -5.99 9.73
N ILE A 162 -3.23 -4.98 8.95
CA ILE A 162 -2.56 -3.77 9.48
C ILE A 162 -3.52 -2.94 10.36
N PRO A 163 -4.65 -2.41 9.86
CA PRO A 163 -5.58 -1.60 10.66
C PRO A 163 -6.18 -2.39 11.84
N ARG A 164 -6.36 -3.70 11.71
CA ARG A 164 -6.76 -4.59 12.83
C ARG A 164 -5.65 -4.74 13.86
N GLY A 165 -4.41 -4.92 13.43
CA GLY A 165 -3.24 -5.04 14.30
C GLY A 165 -3.00 -3.79 15.15
N PHE A 166 -3.21 -2.60 14.58
CA PHE A 166 -3.17 -1.35 15.36
C PHE A 166 -4.26 -1.27 16.43
N LEU A 167 -5.45 -1.80 16.18
CA LEU A 167 -6.49 -1.91 17.22
C LEU A 167 -6.14 -2.96 18.27
N GLU A 168 -5.55 -4.09 17.86
CA GLU A 168 -5.17 -5.17 18.76
C GLU A 168 -4.06 -4.75 19.72
N TYR A 169 -2.94 -4.26 19.19
CA TYR A 169 -1.75 -3.92 19.98
C TYR A 169 -1.74 -2.47 20.48
N GLY A 170 -2.53 -1.59 19.84
CA GLY A 170 -2.58 -0.16 20.11
C GLY A 170 -3.91 0.36 20.60
N HIS A 171 -4.77 -0.48 21.21
CA HIS A 171 -6.12 -0.08 21.68
C HIS A 171 -6.16 1.12 22.64
N ARG A 172 -5.03 1.46 23.29
CA ARG A 172 -4.89 2.67 24.13
C ARG A 172 -4.57 3.93 23.32
N THR A 173 -4.00 3.76 22.14
CA THR A 173 -3.64 4.83 21.19
C THR A 173 -4.76 5.07 20.19
N PHE A 174 -5.30 3.99 19.61
CA PHE A 174 -6.33 4.04 18.58
C PHE A 174 -7.58 3.28 19.02
N THR A 175 -8.71 3.96 19.04
CA THR A 175 -10.05 3.36 19.21
C THR A 175 -10.74 3.11 17.86
N ARG A 176 -10.26 3.78 16.81
CA ARG A 176 -10.77 3.74 15.44
C ARG A 176 -9.62 3.69 14.44
N THR A 177 -9.76 2.83 13.44
CA THR A 177 -8.94 2.86 12.22
C THR A 177 -9.88 2.83 11.01
N ILE A 178 -9.47 3.36 9.86
CA ILE A 178 -10.25 3.38 8.62
C ILE A 178 -9.37 2.95 7.44
N SER A 179 -9.85 2.04 6.60
CA SER A 179 -9.20 1.70 5.33
C SER A 179 -9.94 2.34 4.16
N ILE A 180 -9.20 2.96 3.25
CA ILE A 180 -9.75 3.68 2.10
C ILE A 180 -9.79 2.78 0.87
N GLU A 181 -10.98 2.58 0.29
CA GLU A 181 -11.16 1.83 -0.95
C GLU A 181 -10.91 2.75 -2.15
N TYR A 182 -9.63 3.09 -2.37
CA TYR A 182 -9.27 3.97 -3.48
C TYR A 182 -9.44 3.25 -4.82
N ARG A 183 -9.75 4.02 -5.87
CA ARG A 183 -9.88 3.46 -7.22
C ARG A 183 -8.51 3.00 -7.74
N LEU A 184 -8.46 1.74 -8.13
CA LEU A 184 -7.30 1.14 -8.78
C LEU A 184 -7.06 1.78 -10.15
N SER A 185 -5.79 1.82 -10.58
CA SER A 185 -5.32 2.28 -11.89
C SER A 185 -5.49 1.27 -13.03
N ALA A 186 -6.07 0.10 -12.75
CA ALA A 186 -6.31 -0.96 -13.72
C ALA A 186 -7.75 -0.98 -14.23
N SER A 187 -7.93 -1.52 -15.43
CA SER A 187 -9.17 -2.19 -15.81
C SER A 187 -8.87 -3.49 -16.54
N ASN A 188 -9.70 -4.48 -16.25
CA ASN A 188 -9.70 -5.76 -16.92
C ASN A 188 -10.38 -5.60 -18.31
N PRO A 189 -9.81 -6.03 -19.46
CA PRO A 189 -8.51 -6.68 -19.63
C PRO A 189 -7.33 -5.77 -20.05
N GLN A 190 -7.50 -4.51 -20.49
CA GLN A 190 -6.35 -3.63 -20.87
C GLN A 190 -6.71 -2.13 -21.09
N HIS A 191 -7.57 -1.51 -20.27
CA HIS A 191 -7.64 -0.03 -20.26
C HIS A 191 -7.21 0.52 -18.89
N THR A 192 -6.44 1.59 -18.86
CA THR A 192 -6.16 2.30 -17.61
C THR A 192 -7.44 2.99 -17.15
N ASN A 193 -7.98 2.60 -16.01
CA ASN A 193 -9.05 3.31 -15.33
C ASN A 193 -8.41 3.86 -14.06
N GLY A 194 -8.48 5.17 -13.81
CA GLY A 194 -7.91 5.76 -12.60
C GLY A 194 -6.37 5.84 -12.50
N PRO A 195 -5.65 6.38 -13.51
CA PRO A 195 -4.21 6.64 -13.38
C PRO A 195 -3.92 7.66 -12.27
N PHE A 196 -2.65 7.92 -11.96
CA PHE A 196 -2.26 9.02 -11.09
C PHE A 196 -2.85 10.36 -11.62
N PRO A 197 -3.52 11.16 -10.77
CA PRO A 197 -3.52 11.15 -9.31
C PRO A 197 -4.79 10.54 -8.66
N THR A 198 -5.49 9.62 -9.32
CA THR A 198 -6.80 9.10 -8.86
C THR A 198 -6.77 8.61 -7.40
N ALA A 199 -5.85 7.70 -7.08
CA ALA A 199 -5.70 7.18 -5.71
C ALA A 199 -5.35 8.27 -4.69
N LEU A 200 -4.61 9.29 -5.10
CA LEU A 200 -4.30 10.45 -4.25
C LEU A 200 -5.55 11.29 -3.96
N LEU A 201 -6.41 11.54 -4.96
CA LEU A 201 -7.67 12.25 -4.75
C LEU A 201 -8.62 11.47 -3.82
N ASP A 202 -8.65 10.15 -3.98
CA ASP A 202 -9.49 9.25 -3.19
C ASP A 202 -9.02 9.18 -1.73
N THR A 203 -7.72 9.11 -1.49
CA THR A 203 -7.16 9.17 -0.13
C THR A 203 -7.30 10.55 0.50
N LEU A 204 -7.20 11.63 -0.29
CA LEU A 204 -7.54 12.97 0.18
C LEU A 204 -9.00 13.08 0.63
N ALA A 205 -9.95 12.44 -0.06
CA ALA A 205 -11.35 12.37 0.39
C ALA A 205 -11.47 11.73 1.78
N GLY A 206 -10.72 10.64 2.04
CA GLY A 206 -10.65 10.02 3.36
C GLY A 206 -10.11 10.95 4.45
N TYR A 207 -9.03 11.67 4.16
CA TYR A 207 -8.45 12.64 5.10
C TYR A 207 -9.41 13.80 5.41
N LEU A 208 -10.08 14.34 4.38
CA LEU A 208 -11.08 15.39 4.54
C LEU A 208 -12.32 14.91 5.30
N TYR A 209 -12.75 13.68 5.09
CA TYR A 209 -13.84 13.08 5.86
C TYR A 209 -13.49 13.01 7.35
N LEU A 210 -12.29 12.53 7.70
CA LEU A 210 -11.83 12.49 9.09
C LEU A 210 -11.78 13.90 9.71
N THR A 211 -11.15 14.86 9.02
CA THR A 211 -10.87 16.18 9.60
C THR A 211 -12.06 17.13 9.56
N ARG A 212 -12.81 17.17 8.45
CA ARG A 212 -13.89 18.14 8.21
C ARG A 212 -15.28 17.59 8.51
N THR A 213 -15.51 16.30 8.34
CA THR A 213 -16.82 15.68 8.63
C THR A 213 -16.88 15.13 10.05
N LEU A 214 -15.86 14.38 10.47
CA LEU A 214 -15.84 13.80 11.81
C LEU A 214 -15.17 14.68 12.87
N GLY A 215 -14.47 15.75 12.46
CA GLY A 215 -13.90 16.72 13.39
C GLY A 215 -12.60 16.28 14.07
N PHE A 216 -11.89 15.29 13.53
CA PHE A 216 -10.54 14.98 14.01
C PHE A 216 -9.61 16.17 13.76
N LYS A 217 -8.85 16.57 14.77
CA LYS A 217 -7.74 17.52 14.58
C LYS A 217 -6.70 16.89 13.64
N PRO A 218 -6.14 17.62 12.65
CA PRO A 218 -5.12 17.09 11.73
C PRO A 218 -4.01 16.30 12.42
N GLN A 219 -3.43 16.84 13.49
CA GLN A 219 -2.35 16.21 14.26
C GLN A 219 -2.75 14.90 14.99
N ASN A 220 -4.04 14.56 15.01
CA ASN A 220 -4.53 13.30 15.56
C ASN A 220 -4.83 12.25 14.49
N VAL A 221 -4.71 12.58 13.21
CA VAL A 221 -4.85 11.65 12.09
C VAL A 221 -3.48 11.09 11.75
N PHE A 222 -3.29 9.78 11.92
CA PHE A 222 -2.09 9.06 11.51
C PHE A 222 -2.37 8.38 10.17
N ILE A 223 -1.49 8.57 9.20
CA ILE A 223 -1.63 7.99 7.86
C ILE A 223 -0.68 6.81 7.76
N SER A 224 -1.17 5.67 7.28
CA SER A 224 -0.37 4.50 6.98
C SER A 224 -0.65 3.95 5.60
N GLY A 225 0.32 3.28 5.01
CA GLY A 225 0.09 2.49 3.81
C GLY A 225 1.18 1.46 3.58
N ASP A 226 0.80 0.37 2.92
CA ASP A 226 1.69 -0.72 2.53
C ASP A 226 1.96 -0.72 1.02
N SER A 227 3.17 -1.06 0.58
CA SER A 227 3.52 -1.16 -0.85
C SER A 227 3.09 0.07 -1.67
N ALA A 228 2.24 -0.12 -2.68
CA ALA A 228 1.64 0.95 -3.49
C ALA A 228 0.79 1.94 -2.65
N GLY A 229 0.12 1.46 -1.60
CA GLY A 229 -0.57 2.32 -0.64
C GLY A 229 0.41 3.16 0.19
N GLY A 230 1.60 2.63 0.47
CA GLY A 230 2.70 3.39 1.08
C GLY A 230 3.22 4.51 0.19
N ASN A 231 3.26 4.28 -1.13
CA ASN A 231 3.57 5.33 -2.11
C ASN A 231 2.55 6.48 -2.03
N ILE A 232 1.25 6.18 -2.16
CA ILE A 232 0.20 7.22 -2.11
C ILE A 232 0.03 7.86 -0.74
N ALA A 233 0.28 7.12 0.35
CA ALA A 233 0.31 7.68 1.71
C ALA A 233 1.35 8.81 1.81
N GLN A 234 2.55 8.58 1.27
CA GLN A 234 3.59 9.60 1.18
C GLN A 234 3.19 10.75 0.24
N SER A 235 2.57 10.47 -0.90
CA SER A 235 2.06 11.49 -1.84
C SER A 235 0.99 12.38 -1.19
N LEU A 236 0.12 11.81 -0.36
CA LEU A 236 -0.90 12.54 0.39
C LEU A 236 -0.27 13.46 1.43
N VAL A 237 0.66 12.97 2.24
CA VAL A 237 1.38 13.80 3.21
C VAL A 237 2.13 14.94 2.52
N ARG A 238 2.77 14.67 1.38
CA ARG A 238 3.39 15.69 0.54
C ARG A 238 2.38 16.75 0.11
N TYR A 239 1.22 16.33 -0.39
CA TYR A 239 0.17 17.25 -0.84
C TYR A 239 -0.32 18.16 0.29
N LEU A 240 -0.55 17.60 1.49
CA LEU A 240 -0.98 18.36 2.65
C LEU A 240 0.07 19.39 3.09
N ARG A 241 1.36 19.04 3.01
CA ARG A 241 2.46 19.93 3.36
C ARG A 241 2.68 21.03 2.33
N ASP A 242 2.64 20.69 1.03
CA ASP A 242 2.96 21.62 -0.05
C ASP A 242 1.88 22.68 -0.26
N HIS A 243 0.68 22.45 0.29
CA HIS A 243 -0.48 23.32 0.14
C HIS A 243 -1.04 23.80 1.50
N PRO A 244 -0.24 24.46 2.36
CA PRO A 244 -0.68 24.92 3.67
C PRO A 244 -1.81 25.96 3.57
N GLU A 245 -1.88 26.70 2.46
CA GLU A 245 -2.92 27.68 2.17
C GLU A 245 -4.33 27.08 2.10
N LEU A 246 -4.45 25.77 1.85
CA LEU A 246 -5.74 25.07 1.83
C LEU A 246 -6.28 24.75 3.23
N GLY A 247 -5.51 25.03 4.30
CA GLY A 247 -5.96 24.88 5.68
C GLY A 247 -6.31 23.44 6.08
N MET A 248 -5.72 22.44 5.42
CA MET A 248 -5.98 21.02 5.69
C MET A 248 -5.21 20.50 6.92
N GLY A 249 -4.12 21.18 7.28
CA GLY A 249 -3.24 20.82 8.40
C GLY A 249 -2.40 19.57 8.14
N ALA A 250 -1.35 19.42 8.94
CA ALA A 250 -0.46 18.26 8.88
C ALA A 250 -1.01 17.09 9.72
N PRO A 251 -0.88 15.84 9.23
CA PRO A 251 -1.22 14.66 10.02
C PRO A 251 -0.24 14.47 11.19
N GLY A 252 -0.65 13.68 12.19
CA GLY A 252 0.17 13.38 13.37
C GLY A 252 1.38 12.50 13.09
N GLY A 253 1.36 11.73 11.99
CA GLY A 253 2.48 10.89 11.58
C GLY A 253 2.19 10.11 10.30
N LEU A 254 3.26 9.63 9.66
CA LEU A 254 3.25 8.79 8.47
C LEU A 254 3.91 7.44 8.78
N ILE A 255 3.23 6.34 8.52
CA ILE A 255 3.74 4.97 8.70
C ILE A 255 3.75 4.24 7.36
N LEU A 256 4.93 3.84 6.89
CA LEU A 256 5.10 3.17 5.60
C LEU A 256 5.54 1.73 5.82
N PHE A 257 4.81 0.77 5.25
CA PHE A 257 5.19 -0.64 5.25
C PHE A 257 5.64 -1.05 3.85
N SER A 258 6.87 -1.53 3.70
CA SER A 258 7.44 -1.97 2.42
C SER A 258 7.08 -1.02 1.25
N PRO A 259 7.23 0.32 1.38
CA PRO A 259 6.63 1.24 0.42
C PRO A 259 7.21 1.05 -0.97
N TRP A 260 6.35 1.08 -2.00
CA TRP A 260 6.79 1.06 -3.39
C TRP A 260 7.33 2.43 -3.79
N ALA A 261 8.51 2.76 -3.28
CA ALA A 261 9.10 4.09 -3.31
C ALA A 261 9.59 4.52 -4.70
N ASP A 262 9.91 3.55 -5.57
CA ASP A 262 10.29 3.81 -6.95
C ASP A 262 9.54 2.88 -7.91
N PRO A 263 8.32 3.27 -8.32
CA PRO A 263 7.56 2.54 -9.32
C PRO A 263 8.23 2.46 -10.69
N THR A 264 9.18 3.35 -10.97
CA THR A 264 9.84 3.44 -12.29
C THR A 264 11.01 2.49 -12.45
N GLY A 265 11.40 1.81 -11.37
CA GLY A 265 12.34 0.71 -11.39
C GLY A 265 13.80 1.10 -11.66
N THR A 266 14.24 2.29 -11.24
CA THR A 266 15.61 2.77 -11.47
C THR A 266 16.68 1.95 -10.72
N HIS A 267 16.29 1.16 -9.72
CA HIS A 267 17.20 0.31 -8.94
C HIS A 267 17.49 -1.06 -9.59
N TYR A 268 16.61 -1.56 -10.47
CA TYR A 268 16.73 -2.92 -11.02
C TYR A 268 17.82 -3.07 -12.10
N GLY A 269 18.44 -1.98 -12.54
CA GLY A 269 19.56 -1.99 -13.50
C GLY A 269 20.96 -2.06 -12.86
N ALA A 270 21.06 -1.98 -11.53
CA ALA A 270 22.33 -1.96 -10.84
C ALA A 270 22.93 -3.38 -10.67
N PRO A 271 24.25 -3.58 -10.90
CA PRO A 271 24.93 -4.89 -10.78
C PRO A 271 24.78 -5.58 -9.42
N ASN A 272 24.55 -4.80 -8.35
CA ASN A 272 24.43 -5.26 -6.97
C ASN A 272 23.02 -5.01 -6.41
N SER A 273 21.99 -4.94 -7.26
CA SER A 273 20.64 -4.72 -6.75
C SER A 273 20.20 -5.90 -5.90
N VAL A 274 19.77 -5.59 -4.67
CA VAL A 274 19.26 -6.60 -3.73
C VAL A 274 17.99 -7.25 -4.25
N ALA A 275 17.31 -6.63 -5.24
CA ALA A 275 16.16 -7.21 -5.90
C ALA A 275 16.47 -8.59 -6.52
N PHE A 276 17.65 -8.77 -7.10
CA PHE A 276 18.04 -10.06 -7.69
C PHE A 276 18.40 -11.08 -6.63
N GLU A 277 19.11 -10.67 -5.58
CA GLU A 277 19.45 -11.52 -4.44
C GLU A 277 18.18 -12.01 -3.72
N ASN A 278 17.23 -11.10 -3.52
CA ASN A 278 15.98 -11.33 -2.82
C ASN A 278 14.89 -11.96 -3.69
N SER A 279 15.10 -12.08 -5.01
CA SER A 279 14.14 -12.69 -5.95
C SER A 279 13.77 -14.14 -5.61
N LYS A 280 14.61 -14.84 -4.83
CA LYS A 280 14.33 -16.19 -4.33
C LYS A 280 13.55 -16.19 -3.00
N SER A 281 13.62 -15.10 -2.25
CA SER A 281 13.00 -14.94 -0.93
C SER A 281 11.79 -14.02 -0.91
N ASP A 282 11.24 -13.63 -2.05
CA ASP A 282 10.09 -12.73 -2.10
C ASP A 282 9.02 -13.21 -3.07
N PHE A 283 7.77 -12.76 -2.85
CA PHE A 283 6.67 -13.00 -3.78
C PHE A 283 6.49 -11.90 -4.81
N VAL A 284 7.00 -10.69 -4.54
CA VAL A 284 7.12 -9.64 -5.55
C VAL A 284 8.29 -9.98 -6.47
N ARG A 285 8.06 -9.92 -7.78
CA ARG A 285 9.11 -10.15 -8.78
C ARG A 285 9.84 -8.84 -9.06
N PRO A 286 11.17 -8.88 -9.29
CA PRO A 286 11.89 -7.70 -9.79
C PRO A 286 11.26 -7.18 -11.09
N GLN A 287 11.17 -5.86 -11.23
CA GLN A 287 10.46 -5.19 -12.33
C GLN A 287 11.26 -5.14 -13.63
N ILE A 288 11.96 -6.23 -13.94
CA ILE A 288 12.66 -6.42 -15.22
C ILE A 288 11.83 -7.23 -16.22
N ASP A 289 10.89 -8.03 -15.72
CA ASP A 289 9.95 -8.78 -16.55
C ASP A 289 8.83 -7.83 -17.00
N PRO A 290 8.67 -7.57 -18.32
CA PRO A 290 7.63 -6.68 -18.85
C PRO A 290 6.20 -7.11 -18.48
N GLU A 291 6.02 -8.41 -18.20
CA GLU A 291 4.73 -8.99 -17.82
C GLU A 291 4.53 -9.08 -16.29
N SER A 292 5.53 -8.67 -15.49
CA SER A 292 5.41 -8.64 -14.03
C SER A 292 4.33 -7.68 -13.55
N MET A 293 3.79 -7.98 -12.36
CA MET A 293 2.82 -7.11 -11.70
C MET A 293 3.28 -5.66 -11.58
N GLY A 294 4.53 -5.46 -11.18
CA GLY A 294 5.09 -4.13 -11.01
C GLY A 294 5.13 -3.32 -12.31
N GLN A 295 5.49 -3.96 -13.42
CA GLN A 295 5.52 -3.29 -14.74
C GLN A 295 4.12 -2.95 -15.24
N TYR A 296 3.14 -3.83 -15.04
CA TYR A 296 1.74 -3.48 -15.32
C TYR A 296 1.24 -2.35 -14.41
N GLY A 297 1.53 -2.42 -13.11
CA GLY A 297 1.21 -1.38 -12.14
C GLY A 297 1.76 -0.02 -12.53
N LEU A 298 3.02 0.05 -12.96
CA LEU A 298 3.63 1.28 -13.46
C LEU A 298 2.89 1.82 -14.69
N ARG A 299 2.67 0.99 -15.71
CA ARG A 299 1.96 1.41 -16.94
C ARG A 299 0.55 1.94 -16.64
N SER A 300 -0.15 1.26 -15.73
CA SER A 300 -1.47 1.66 -15.25
C SER A 300 -1.43 2.98 -14.49
N LEU A 301 -0.47 3.14 -13.57
CA LEU A 301 -0.32 4.34 -12.75
C LEU A 301 -0.03 5.58 -13.61
N LEU A 302 0.80 5.45 -14.64
CA LEU A 302 1.24 6.59 -15.45
C LEU A 302 0.12 7.22 -16.26
N GLY A 303 -0.83 6.45 -16.80
CA GLY A 303 -1.82 6.99 -17.72
C GLY A 303 -1.17 7.73 -18.90
N ASN A 304 -1.38 9.05 -18.98
CA ASN A 304 -0.79 9.91 -20.02
C ASN A 304 0.56 10.54 -19.61
N ILE A 305 1.12 10.16 -18.47
CA ILE A 305 2.37 10.68 -17.93
C ILE A 305 3.54 9.87 -18.50
N SER A 306 4.62 10.55 -18.90
CA SER A 306 5.82 9.85 -19.36
C SER A 306 6.59 9.22 -18.18
N VAL A 307 7.27 8.11 -18.43
CA VAL A 307 8.17 7.49 -17.43
C VAL A 307 9.23 8.50 -16.95
N GLN A 308 9.74 9.36 -17.83
CA GLN A 308 10.74 10.36 -17.46
C GLN A 308 10.19 11.43 -16.51
N ASP A 309 8.97 11.90 -16.74
CA ASP A 309 8.28 12.83 -15.82
C ASP A 309 8.11 12.16 -14.46
N ALA A 310 7.61 10.92 -14.43
CA ALA A 310 7.44 10.16 -13.20
C ALA A 310 8.74 9.94 -12.41
N ARG A 311 9.87 9.70 -13.10
CA ARG A 311 11.20 9.55 -12.47
C ARG A 311 11.70 10.81 -11.78
N GLN A 312 11.26 11.98 -12.23
CA GLN A 312 11.59 13.27 -11.61
C GLN A 312 10.52 13.71 -10.59
N ASN A 313 9.42 12.97 -10.47
CA ASN A 313 8.28 13.42 -9.69
C ASN A 313 8.28 12.84 -8.25
N PRO A 314 8.39 13.68 -7.22
CA PRO A 314 8.46 13.24 -5.83
C PRO A 314 7.11 12.77 -5.25
N TYR A 315 6.00 12.92 -6.00
CA TYR A 315 4.72 12.29 -5.69
C TYR A 315 4.62 10.86 -6.21
N VAL A 316 5.36 10.50 -7.26
CA VAL A 316 5.24 9.20 -7.94
C VAL A 316 6.41 8.28 -7.62
N ALA A 317 7.65 8.78 -7.71
CA ALA A 317 8.86 7.99 -7.50
C ALA A 317 9.83 8.68 -6.54
N PRO A 318 9.45 8.90 -5.26
CA PRO A 318 10.29 9.56 -4.27
C PRO A 318 11.62 8.83 -3.99
N GLY A 319 11.75 7.56 -4.35
CA GLY A 319 12.97 6.77 -4.29
C GLY A 319 13.82 6.80 -5.57
N SER A 320 13.35 7.35 -6.69
CA SER A 320 14.05 7.29 -7.99
C SER A 320 15.50 7.77 -7.92
N LEU A 321 16.44 6.97 -8.44
CA LEU A 321 17.87 7.30 -8.55
C LEU A 321 18.17 8.34 -9.63
N GLU A 322 17.26 8.53 -10.58
CA GLU A 322 17.45 9.47 -11.70
C GLU A 322 16.98 10.89 -11.35
N MET A 323 16.41 11.11 -10.16
CA MET A 323 15.85 12.38 -9.74
C MET A 323 16.94 13.44 -9.55
N SER A 324 16.69 14.66 -10.03
CA SER A 324 17.68 15.74 -9.95
C SER A 324 18.01 16.12 -8.49
N PRO A 325 19.27 16.47 -8.17
CA PRO A 325 19.68 16.85 -6.82
C PRO A 325 18.85 18.01 -6.23
N GLU A 326 18.40 18.93 -7.08
CA GLU A 326 17.60 20.09 -6.67
C GLU A 326 16.20 19.67 -6.19
N VAL A 327 15.63 18.61 -6.75
CA VAL A 327 14.35 18.04 -6.30
C VAL A 327 14.54 17.22 -5.02
N VAL A 328 15.69 16.53 -4.89
CA VAL A 328 16.04 15.72 -3.70
C VAL A 328 16.26 16.59 -2.47
N GLN A 329 16.88 17.76 -2.62
CA GLN A 329 17.20 18.63 -1.50
C GLN A 329 15.93 19.16 -0.80
N GLY A 330 15.78 18.88 0.49
CA GLY A 330 14.62 19.35 1.27
C GLY A 330 13.30 18.69 0.87
N MET A 331 13.35 17.62 0.08
CA MET A 331 12.19 16.90 -0.44
C MET A 331 11.18 16.51 0.64
N PHE A 332 11.65 16.17 1.83
CA PHE A 332 10.85 15.76 2.99
C PHE A 332 10.89 16.79 4.13
N SER A 333 11.51 17.95 3.93
CA SER A 333 11.48 19.03 4.93
C SER A 333 10.02 19.40 5.23
N GLY A 334 9.69 19.54 6.51
CA GLY A 334 8.32 19.83 6.97
C GLY A 334 7.36 18.64 6.94
N PHE A 335 7.83 17.41 6.64
CA PHE A 335 7.02 16.21 6.86
C PHE A 335 6.71 16.02 8.36
N PRO A 336 5.58 15.37 8.69
CA PRO A 336 5.29 14.93 10.05
C PRO A 336 6.28 13.84 10.49
N PRO A 337 6.25 13.40 11.77
CA PRO A 337 7.00 12.23 12.19
C PRO A 337 6.73 11.02 11.29
N CYS A 338 7.79 10.31 10.90
CA CYS A 338 7.73 9.22 9.92
C CYS A 338 8.34 7.92 10.48
N TYR A 339 7.67 6.80 10.21
CA TYR A 339 8.16 5.46 10.51
C TYR A 339 8.15 4.62 9.22
N VAL A 340 9.30 4.16 8.77
CA VAL A 340 9.45 3.36 7.55
C VAL A 340 9.87 1.95 7.91
N VAL A 341 9.10 0.95 7.47
CA VAL A 341 9.39 -0.47 7.64
C VAL A 341 9.78 -1.06 6.29
N GLY A 342 10.83 -1.88 6.26
CA GLY A 342 11.17 -2.73 5.12
C GLY A 342 11.56 -4.13 5.56
N GLY A 343 11.33 -5.14 4.73
CA GLY A 343 11.82 -6.50 4.94
C GLY A 343 13.18 -6.72 4.31
N GLY A 344 14.15 -7.24 5.07
CA GLY A 344 15.50 -7.55 4.56
C GLY A 344 15.51 -8.60 3.44
N GLY A 345 14.42 -9.35 3.29
CA GLY A 345 14.22 -10.38 2.27
C GLY A 345 13.40 -9.95 1.05
N GLU A 346 13.02 -8.67 0.94
CA GLU A 346 12.12 -8.18 -0.10
C GLU A 346 12.85 -7.52 -1.29
N THR A 347 12.23 -7.58 -2.46
CA THR A 347 12.80 -7.10 -3.73
C THR A 347 12.77 -5.58 -3.88
N LEU A 348 11.93 -4.88 -3.11
CA LEU A 348 11.80 -3.42 -3.12
C LEU A 348 12.81 -2.71 -2.22
N LEU A 349 13.64 -3.46 -1.48
CA LEU A 349 14.46 -2.95 -0.39
C LEU A 349 15.43 -1.83 -0.79
N ASP A 350 16.04 -1.89 -1.98
CA ASP A 350 16.93 -0.82 -2.46
C ASP A 350 16.20 0.53 -2.54
N ALA A 351 14.99 0.55 -3.12
CA ALA A 351 14.21 1.78 -3.25
C ALA A 351 13.73 2.30 -1.89
N ILE A 352 13.45 1.40 -0.95
CA ILE A 352 13.08 1.76 0.43
C ILE A 352 14.27 2.37 1.17
N ARG A 353 15.47 1.81 0.99
CA ARG A 353 16.71 2.38 1.54
C ARG A 353 16.98 3.78 0.96
N THR A 354 16.80 3.98 -0.35
CA THR A 354 16.92 5.32 -0.93
C THR A 354 15.88 6.29 -0.35
N LEU A 355 14.63 5.86 -0.19
CA LEU A 355 13.57 6.68 0.41
C LEU A 355 13.90 7.09 1.85
N GLN A 356 14.27 6.12 2.69
CA GLN A 356 14.53 6.35 4.11
C GLN A 356 15.77 7.23 4.30
N GLU A 357 16.82 7.08 3.48
CA GLU A 357 18.01 7.94 3.52
C GLU A 357 17.64 9.40 3.24
N ARG A 358 16.81 9.64 2.22
CA ARG A 358 16.32 10.98 1.90
C ARG A 358 15.46 11.56 3.02
N MET A 359 14.58 10.75 3.61
CA MET A 359 13.78 11.17 4.77
C MET A 359 14.67 11.49 5.98
N ALA A 360 15.70 10.68 6.27
CA ALA A 360 16.59 10.87 7.40
C ALA A 360 17.45 12.16 7.30
N VAL A 361 17.69 12.64 6.08
CA VAL A 361 18.39 13.92 5.86
C VAL A 361 17.51 15.12 6.25
N ASP A 362 16.21 15.06 5.95
CA ASP A 362 15.31 16.20 6.06
C ASP A 362 14.42 16.19 7.32
N ILE A 363 14.14 15.01 7.89
CA ILE A 363 13.27 14.83 9.05
C ILE A 363 14.14 14.72 10.32
N PRO A 364 13.83 15.46 11.40
CA PRO A 364 14.58 15.36 12.65
C PRO A 364 14.69 13.92 13.16
N LYS A 365 15.86 13.54 13.67
CA LYS A 365 16.19 12.16 14.08
C LYS A 365 15.23 11.60 15.13
N GLU A 366 14.74 12.45 16.03
CA GLU A 366 13.75 12.10 17.06
C GLU A 366 12.36 11.81 16.50
N SER A 367 12.08 12.29 15.29
CA SER A 367 10.80 12.16 14.58
C SER A 367 10.87 11.17 13.42
N PHE A 368 11.99 10.49 13.23
CA PHE A 368 12.19 9.53 12.13
C PHE A 368 12.68 8.17 12.63
N VAL A 369 12.03 7.10 12.18
CA VAL A 369 12.45 5.72 12.43
C VAL A 369 12.48 4.94 11.13
N TYR A 370 13.57 4.22 10.91
CA TYR A 370 13.68 3.17 9.89
C TYR A 370 13.85 1.81 10.58
N ASP A 371 13.00 0.86 10.22
CA ASP A 371 12.91 -0.49 10.80
C ASP A 371 13.04 -1.52 9.68
N GLU A 372 14.27 -1.97 9.44
CA GLU A 372 14.56 -3.05 8.48
C GLU A 372 14.51 -4.41 9.20
N VAL A 373 13.47 -5.19 8.94
CA VAL A 373 13.24 -6.47 9.59
C VAL A 373 13.96 -7.59 8.85
N ALA A 374 14.98 -8.16 9.49
CA ALA A 374 15.82 -9.20 8.89
C ALA A 374 15.01 -10.39 8.34
N ASP A 375 15.34 -10.80 7.11
CA ASP A 375 14.71 -11.92 6.37
C ASP A 375 13.18 -11.86 6.20
N ALA A 376 12.54 -10.74 6.55
CA ALA A 376 11.13 -10.53 6.27
C ALA A 376 10.90 -10.23 4.78
N ILE A 377 9.77 -10.68 4.27
CA ILE A 377 9.38 -10.48 2.86
C ILE A 377 8.56 -9.19 2.70
N HIS A 378 8.28 -8.85 1.45
CA HIS A 378 7.42 -7.72 1.10
C HIS A 378 6.06 -7.82 1.82
N ASP A 379 5.59 -6.74 2.42
CA ASP A 379 4.31 -6.67 3.16
C ASP A 379 4.12 -7.78 4.20
N PHE A 380 5.20 -8.24 4.85
CA PHE A 380 5.09 -9.28 5.88
C PHE A 380 4.12 -8.93 7.02
N VAL A 381 3.89 -7.63 7.26
CA VAL A 381 2.95 -7.14 8.28
C VAL A 381 1.50 -7.52 7.97
N CYS A 382 1.16 -7.70 6.69
CA CYS A 382 -0.14 -8.18 6.21
C CYS A 382 -0.32 -9.69 6.40
N LEU A 383 0.71 -10.42 6.83
CA LEU A 383 0.74 -11.88 6.84
C LEU A 383 0.79 -12.42 8.29
N PRO A 384 -0.30 -12.98 8.83
CA PRO A 384 -0.31 -13.62 10.15
C PRO A 384 0.69 -14.78 10.30
N LEU A 385 1.23 -15.29 9.19
CA LEU A 385 2.26 -16.31 9.21
C LEU A 385 3.63 -15.77 9.66
N TRP A 386 3.82 -14.45 9.61
CA TRP A 386 5.10 -13.79 9.87
C TRP A 386 5.30 -13.38 11.33
N GLU A 387 4.80 -14.20 12.26
CA GLU A 387 5.06 -14.03 13.68
C GLU A 387 6.44 -14.58 14.09
N PRO A 388 7.11 -13.96 15.09
CA PRO A 388 6.64 -12.80 15.86
C PRO A 388 6.94 -11.44 15.21
N GLU A 389 7.62 -11.40 14.06
CA GLU A 389 8.13 -10.18 13.44
C GLU A 389 7.00 -9.17 13.18
N ARG A 390 5.88 -9.62 12.62
CA ARG A 390 4.68 -8.80 12.39
C ARG A 390 4.19 -8.11 13.67
N SER A 391 3.94 -8.86 14.74
CA SER A 391 3.37 -8.28 15.96
C SER A 391 4.37 -7.38 16.67
N ASN A 392 5.67 -7.69 16.60
CA ASN A 392 6.72 -6.84 17.15
C ASN A 392 6.79 -5.49 16.41
N THR A 393 6.77 -5.49 15.08
CA THR A 393 6.76 -4.25 14.29
C THR A 393 5.56 -3.37 14.64
N LEU A 394 4.34 -3.92 14.72
CA LEU A 394 3.16 -3.15 15.08
C LEU A 394 3.24 -2.56 16.50
N LYS A 395 3.74 -3.32 17.47
CA LYS A 395 3.96 -2.84 18.85
C LYS A 395 5.00 -1.72 18.90
N ASN A 396 6.12 -1.88 18.20
CA ASN A 396 7.17 -0.87 18.15
C ASN A 396 6.65 0.47 17.59
N ILE A 397 5.81 0.42 16.56
CA ILE A 397 5.18 1.61 15.97
C ILE A 397 4.19 2.24 16.97
N VAL A 398 3.36 1.44 17.65
CA VAL A 398 2.45 1.94 18.69
C VAL A 398 3.22 2.64 19.80
N ASP A 399 4.31 2.04 20.29
CA ASP A 399 5.18 2.61 21.31
C ASP A 399 5.89 3.88 20.83
N TRP A 400 6.23 3.96 19.55
CA TRP A 400 6.72 5.19 18.93
C TRP A 400 5.65 6.29 18.91
N ILE A 401 4.41 5.99 18.47
CA ILE A 401 3.30 6.96 18.43
C ILE A 401 2.93 7.49 19.83
N GLN A 402 3.10 6.68 20.88
CA GLN A 402 2.85 7.10 22.26
C GLN A 402 3.93 8.02 22.81
N ARG A 403 5.11 8.07 22.19
CA ARG A 403 6.23 8.94 22.57
C ARG A 403 6.25 10.28 21.81
N LEU A 404 5.47 10.39 20.73
CA LEU A 404 5.17 11.66 20.04
C LEU A 404 4.17 12.48 20.85
#